data_AF-A0A4U8SNP9-F1
#
_entry.id   AF-A0A4U8SNP9-F1
#
_cell.length_a   1.000
_cell.length_b   1.000
_cell.length_c   1.000
_cell.angle_alpha   90.00
_cell.angle_beta   90.00
_cell.angle_gamma   90.00
#
_symmetry.space_group_name_H-M   'P 1'
#
loop_
_entity.id
_entity.type
_entity.pdbx_description
1 polymer ?
#
loop_
_entity_poly.entity_id
_entity_poly.type
_entity_poly.pdbx_seq_one_letter_code
_entity_poly.pdbx_strand_id
1 'polypeptide(L)'
;MFHIVFSADENYIPYTAVLMTSIIQNTNAKQTFKEICETKTLSAEFGETYANVRNFDFASLNKENQNEGYVFHILSNSISGVVRQKLNNLAKHLSATYPCAYYE
;
A
#
# COMPACT_ATOMS: atom_id res chain seq x y z
N MET A 1 -8.24 1.28 1.53
CA MET A 1 -6.85 1.42 1.06
C MET A 1 -6.09 0.19 1.52
N PHE A 2 -5.08 -0.21 0.74
CA PHE A 2 -4.14 -1.23 1.16
C PHE A 2 -3.05 -0.63 2.05
N HIS A 3 -2.92 -1.13 3.27
CA HIS A 3 -1.81 -0.76 4.14
C HIS A 3 -0.62 -1.69 3.89
N ILE A 4 0.52 -1.12 3.51
CA ILE A 4 1.76 -1.86 3.27
C ILE A 4 2.78 -1.37 4.29
N VAL A 5 3.33 -2.28 5.08
CA VAL A 5 4.28 -1.97 6.14
C VAL A 5 5.68 -2.42 5.71
N PHE A 6 6.62 -1.49 5.71
CA PHE A 6 8.04 -1.75 5.54
C PHE A 6 8.76 -1.59 6.88
N SER A 7 9.71 -2.46 7.15
CA SER A 7 10.66 -2.30 8.26
C SER A 7 12.02 -1.99 7.65
N ALA A 8 12.48 -0.75 7.78
CA ALA A 8 13.72 -0.30 7.14
C ALA A 8 14.34 0.85 7.94
N ASP A 9 15.66 0.82 8.10
CA ASP A 9 16.40 1.99 8.58
C ASP A 9 16.62 3.02 7.47
N GLU A 10 17.15 4.20 7.83
CA GLU A 10 17.35 5.31 6.89
C GLU A 10 18.21 4.94 5.66
N ASN A 11 19.18 4.04 5.79
CA ASN A 11 20.04 3.62 4.68
C ASN A 11 19.28 2.77 3.65
N TYR A 12 18.18 2.11 4.06
CA TYR A 12 17.35 1.29 3.19
C TYR A 12 16.13 2.02 2.62
N ILE A 13 15.88 3.26 3.03
CA ILE A 13 14.80 4.09 2.50
C ILE A 13 14.86 4.27 0.98
N PRO A 14 16.03 4.44 0.32
CA PRO A 14 16.08 4.53 -1.14
C PRO A 14 15.51 3.29 -1.83
N TYR A 15 15.76 2.09 -1.28
CA TYR A 15 15.21 0.85 -1.82
C TYR A 15 13.71 0.74 -1.55
N THR A 16 13.27 1.16 -0.37
CA THR A 16 11.83 1.24 -0.04
C THR A 16 11.09 2.19 -0.98
N ALA A 17 11.68 3.34 -1.31
CA ALA A 17 11.15 4.29 -2.28
C ALA A 17 11.02 3.69 -3.69
N VAL A 18 11.99 2.89 -4.13
CA VAL A 18 11.91 2.15 -5.40
C VAL A 18 10.77 1.13 -5.36
N LEU A 19 10.61 0.39 -4.26
CA LEU A 19 9.52 -0.56 -4.09
C LEU A 19 8.15 0.13 -4.12
N MET A 20 7.96 1.22 -3.38
CA MET A 20 6.75 2.03 -3.42
C MET A 20 6.43 2.48 -4.86
N THR A 21 7.44 2.96 -5.58
CA THR A 21 7.30 3.39 -6.98
C THR A 21 6.87 2.23 -7.87
N SER A 22 7.52 1.07 -7.74
CA SER A 22 7.21 -0.13 -8.51
C SER A 22 5.79 -0.62 -8.25
N ILE A 23 5.36 -0.65 -6.97
CA ILE A 23 3.99 -1.03 -6.58
C ILE A 23 2.98 -0.12 -7.27
N ILE A 24 3.15 1.20 -7.17
CA ILE A 24 2.22 2.18 -7.77
C ILE A 24 2.19 2.05 -9.30
N GLN A 25 3.36 1.96 -9.94
CA GLN A 25 3.44 1.85 -11.41
C GLN A 25 2.85 0.57 -11.97
N ASN A 26 2.87 -0.52 -11.21
CA ASN A 26 2.32 -1.81 -11.62
C ASN A 26 0.90 -2.05 -11.07
N THR A 27 0.31 -1.07 -10.38
CA THR A 27 -1.07 -1.18 -9.89
C THR A 27 -2.06 -1.17 -11.05
N ASN A 28 -2.91 -2.19 -11.12
CA ASN A 28 -4.00 -2.23 -12.08
C ASN A 28 -5.16 -1.35 -11.62
N ALA A 29 -5.16 -0.08 -12.03
CA ALA A 29 -6.21 0.88 -11.66
C ALA A 29 -7.62 0.54 -12.19
N LYS A 30 -7.79 -0.52 -12.99
CA LYS A 30 -9.12 -1.01 -13.41
C LYS A 30 -9.81 -1.85 -12.34
N GLN A 31 -9.06 -2.34 -11.35
CA GLN A 31 -9.60 -3.13 -10.24
C GLN A 31 -9.61 -2.26 -8.99
N THR A 32 -10.79 -2.09 -8.39
CA THR A 32 -10.94 -1.28 -7.18
C THR A 32 -10.60 -2.08 -5.93
N PHE A 33 -10.18 -1.39 -4.87
CA PHE A 33 -9.93 -1.99 -3.56
C PHE A 33 -11.15 -2.76 -3.04
N LYS A 34 -12.34 -2.18 -3.19
CA LYS A 34 -13.61 -2.83 -2.80
C LYS A 34 -13.80 -4.16 -3.52
N GLU A 35 -13.65 -4.17 -4.85
CA GLU A 35 -13.78 -5.39 -5.66
C GLU A 35 -12.76 -6.42 -5.18
N ILE A 36 -11.50 -6.04 -4.94
CA ILE A 36 -10.46 -6.98 -4.48
C ILE A 36 -10.79 -7.57 -3.10
N CYS A 37 -11.34 -6.78 -2.17
CA CYS A 37 -11.77 -7.25 -0.85
C CYS A 37 -12.94 -8.23 -0.91
N GLU A 38 -13.91 -7.96 -1.80
CA GLU A 38 -15.16 -8.73 -1.92
C GLU A 38 -15.03 -9.90 -2.92
N THR A 39 -13.95 -9.97 -3.69
CA THR A 39 -13.72 -11.00 -4.72
C THR A 39 -13.47 -12.36 -4.09
N LYS A 40 -14.45 -13.26 -4.24
CA LYS A 40 -14.34 -14.69 -3.86
C LYS A 40 -13.40 -15.48 -4.79
N THR A 41 -13.17 -14.99 -6.01
CA THR A 41 -12.50 -15.69 -7.11
C THR A 41 -10.99 -15.88 -6.92
N LEU A 42 -10.33 -15.10 -6.06
CA LEU A 42 -8.89 -15.23 -5.79
C LEU A 42 -8.53 -16.56 -5.12
N SER A 43 -9.49 -17.19 -4.45
CA SER A 43 -9.33 -18.55 -3.90
C SER A 43 -9.18 -19.63 -4.98
N ALA A 44 -9.71 -19.38 -6.19
CA ALA A 44 -9.66 -20.33 -7.30
C ALA A 44 -8.33 -20.29 -8.08
N GLU A 45 -7.67 -19.12 -8.17
CA GLU A 45 -6.43 -18.95 -8.95
C GLU A 45 -5.15 -19.23 -8.14
N PHE A 46 -5.17 -19.08 -6.81
CA PHE A 46 -3.98 -19.23 -5.96
C PHE A 46 -4.00 -20.46 -5.02
N GLY A 47 -5.02 -21.32 -5.14
CA GLY A 47 -5.14 -22.59 -4.41
C GLY A 47 -5.58 -22.43 -2.94
N GLU A 48 -6.09 -23.53 -2.36
CA GLU A 48 -6.73 -23.55 -1.03
C GLU A 48 -5.84 -23.07 0.13
N THR A 49 -4.51 -23.03 -0.06
CA THR A 49 -3.55 -22.53 0.93
C THR A 49 -3.81 -21.07 1.34
N TYR A 50 -4.45 -20.28 0.48
CA TYR A 50 -4.83 -18.89 0.76
C TYR A 50 -6.35 -18.70 0.94
N ALA A 51 -7.14 -19.77 1.05
CA ALA A 51 -8.59 -19.69 1.26
C ALA A 51 -8.96 -18.92 2.54
N ASN A 52 -8.06 -18.91 3.53
CA ASN A 52 -8.23 -18.19 4.79
C ASN A 52 -7.97 -16.67 4.66
N VAL A 53 -7.44 -16.21 3.53
CA VAL A 53 -6.97 -14.83 3.38
C VAL A 53 -8.10 -13.87 2.99
N ARG A 54 -9.23 -14.33 2.45
CA ARG A 54 -10.22 -13.40 1.85
C ARG A 54 -11.68 -13.81 2.04
N ASN A 55 -12.22 -13.36 3.17
CA ASN A 55 -13.55 -12.75 3.26
C ASN A 55 -13.38 -11.48 4.10
N PHE A 56 -12.59 -10.54 3.59
CA PHE A 56 -12.40 -9.28 4.29
C PHE A 56 -13.64 -8.43 4.06
N ASP A 57 -14.47 -8.26 5.09
CA ASP A 57 -15.69 -7.48 5.00
C ASP A 57 -15.34 -6.00 4.83
N PHE A 58 -15.36 -5.53 3.57
CA PHE A 58 -15.12 -4.13 3.24
C PHE A 58 -16.06 -3.18 4.00
N ALA A 59 -17.30 -3.60 4.25
CA ALA A 59 -18.28 -2.79 4.97
C ALA A 59 -17.93 -2.63 6.46
N SER A 60 -17.11 -3.53 7.02
CA SER A 60 -16.63 -3.45 8.41
C SER A 60 -15.54 -2.39 8.61
N LEU A 61 -14.92 -1.89 7.53
CA LEU A 61 -13.90 -0.85 7.59
C LEU A 61 -14.50 0.51 7.94
N ASN A 62 -13.71 1.36 8.61
CA ASN A 62 -14.04 2.77 8.75
C ASN A 62 -13.94 3.51 7.39
N LYS A 63 -14.51 4.71 7.31
CA LYS A 63 -14.56 5.49 6.06
C LYS A 63 -13.18 5.77 5.46
N GLU A 64 -12.17 6.01 6.29
CA GLU A 64 -10.81 6.29 5.82
C GLU A 64 -10.18 5.06 5.17
N ASN A 65 -10.35 3.90 5.79
CA ASN A 65 -9.83 2.63 5.30
C ASN A 65 -10.62 2.08 4.12
N GLN A 66 -11.82 2.59 3.85
CA GLN A 66 -12.58 2.28 2.63
C GLN A 66 -12.09 3.02 1.39
N ASN A 67 -11.26 4.07 1.54
CA ASN A 67 -10.76 4.84 0.40
C ASN A 67 -9.93 3.99 -0.57
N GLU A 68 -9.83 4.45 -1.81
CA GLU A 68 -8.96 3.81 -2.82
C GLU A 68 -7.50 4.23 -2.61
N GLY A 69 -6.55 3.33 -2.91
CA GLY A 69 -5.12 3.65 -2.82
C GLY A 69 -4.30 2.82 -1.86
N TYR A 70 -3.05 3.25 -1.67
CA TYR A 70 -2.09 2.64 -0.74
C TYR A 70 -1.71 3.56 0.42
N VAL A 71 -1.52 2.98 1.59
CA VAL A 71 -0.90 3.64 2.74
C VAL A 71 0.38 2.89 3.06
N PHE A 72 1.52 3.54 2.85
CA PHE A 72 2.83 2.99 3.14
C PHE A 72 3.26 3.40 4.55
N HIS A 73 3.49 2.42 5.42
CA HIS A 73 4.05 2.63 6.75
C HIS A 73 5.51 2.21 6.73
N ILE A 74 6.43 3.06 7.19
CA ILE A 74 7.84 2.69 7.33
C ILE A 74 8.23 2.72 8.80
N LEU A 75 8.37 1.53 9.38
CA LEU A 75 8.86 1.35 10.73
C LEU A 75 10.39 1.50 10.73
N SER A 76 10.86 2.60 11.30
CA SER A 76 12.28 2.91 11.46
C SER A 76 12.54 3.46 12.86
N ASN A 77 13.75 3.26 13.38
CA ASN A 77 14.17 3.88 14.65
C ASN A 77 14.26 5.41 14.54
N SER A 78 14.68 5.89 13.37
CA SER A 78 14.74 7.33 13.07
C SER A 78 14.87 7.53 11.56
N ILE A 79 14.18 8.55 11.05
CA ILE A 79 14.37 9.05 9.69
C ILE A 79 14.64 10.55 9.78
N SER A 80 15.73 11.02 9.17
CA SER A 80 16.07 12.44 9.15
C SER A 80 14.99 13.30 8.49
N GLY A 81 14.89 14.56 8.88
CA GLY A 81 13.93 15.51 8.30
C GLY A 81 14.09 15.67 6.78
N VAL A 82 15.32 15.59 6.28
CA VAL A 82 15.62 15.65 4.84
C VAL A 82 15.03 14.44 4.10
N VAL A 83 15.21 13.23 4.64
CA VAL A 83 14.67 12.02 4.04
C VAL A 83 13.14 11.97 4.14
N ARG A 84 12.56 12.40 5.26
CA ARG A 84 11.10 12.58 5.41
C ARG A 84 10.52 13.52 4.35
N GLN A 85 11.18 14.64 4.07
CA GLN A 85 10.74 15.57 3.04
C GLN A 85 10.78 14.92 1.65
N LYS A 86 11.85 14.16 1.34
CA LYS A 86 11.97 13.40 0.08
C LYS A 86 10.86 12.35 -0.05
N LEU A 87 10.56 11.61 1.00
CA LEU A 87 9.47 10.62 1.02
C LEU A 87 8.10 11.27 0.81
N ASN A 88 7.83 12.40 1.45
CA ASN A 88 6.60 13.16 1.23
C ASN A 88 6.47 13.66 -0.21
N ASN A 89 7.56 14.17 -0.80
CA ASN A 89 7.56 14.60 -2.19
C ASN A 89 7.34 13.41 -3.15
N LEU A 90 7.93 12.26 -2.85
CA LEU A 90 7.71 11.03 -3.60
C LEU A 90 6.25 10.59 -3.51
N ALA A 91 5.65 10.51 -2.32
CA ALA A 91 4.25 10.13 -2.15
C ALA A 91 3.29 11.08 -2.90
N LYS A 92 3.57 12.39 -2.88
CA LYS A 92 2.82 13.37 -3.68
C LYS A 92 2.95 13.14 -5.18
N HIS A 93 4.16 12.82 -5.66
CA HIS A 93 4.41 12.52 -7.07
C HIS A 93 3.69 11.23 -7.50
N LEU A 94 3.82 10.16 -6.71
CA LEU A 94 3.19 8.86 -6.99
C LEU A 94 1.65 8.94 -6.93
N SER A 95 1.11 9.79 -6.05
CA SER A 95 -0.33 10.06 -5.97
C SER A 95 -0.95 10.62 -7.24
N ALA A 96 -0.15 11.18 -8.16
CA ALA A 96 -0.63 11.57 -9.49
C ALA A 96 -0.96 10.36 -10.39
N THR A 97 -0.39 9.19 -10.10
CA THR A 97 -0.64 7.93 -10.83
C THR A 97 -1.70 7.08 -10.15
N TYR A 98 -1.57 6.88 -8.84
CA TYR A 98 -2.55 6.16 -8.02
C TYR A 98 -2.50 6.70 -6.59
N PRO A 99 -3.66 6.94 -5.92
CA PRO A 99 -3.68 7.58 -4.61
C PRO A 99 -2.78 6.85 -3.61
N CYS A 100 -1.87 7.58 -2.96
CA CYS A 100 -1.05 7.01 -1.90
C CYS A 100 -0.64 8.00 -0.82
N ALA A 101 -0.39 7.48 0.38
CA ALA A 101 0.12 8.24 1.51
C ALA A 101 1.26 7.49 2.19
N TYR A 102 2.05 8.22 2.98
CA TYR A 102 3.17 7.70 3.74
C TYR A 102 3.04 8.10 5.22
N TYR A 103 3.29 7.16 6.12
CA TYR A 103 3.41 7.37 7.57
C TYR A 103 4.67 6.68 8.10
N GLU A 104 5.25 7.28 9.14
CA GLU A 104 6.40 6.75 9.91
C GLU A 104 5.93 6.31 11.29
#